data_AF-A0A5N5M031-F1
#
_entry.id   AF-A0A5N5M031-F1
#
_cell.length_a   1.000
_cell.length_b   1.000
_cell.length_c   1.000
_cell.angle_alpha   90.00
_cell.angle_beta   90.00
_cell.angle_gamma   90.00
#
_symmetry.space_group_name_H-M   'P 1'
#
loop_
_entity.id
_entity.type
_entity.pdbx_description
1 polymer ?
#
loop_
_entity_poly.entity_id
_entity_poly.type
_entity_poly.pdbx_seq_one_letter_code
_entity_poly.pdbx_strand_id
1 'polypeptide(L)'
;MGSILYSSGAPVLSGGNSQYSSISFEGSNFAANGHIFLSDVPENITLTPSLYTGKSISSGAGSFVGFDSKESKDRHVVPIGKLRNIKFMGIFRFKVWWVGSNGRDLEHETQMVMLDKSDDSGRPYVLLLPLLEGPFRASFQPGDDDNVDVCVESGSTQVCGAGFRSVVYMHGGDDPYNLMKVAMEVVRMHLGTFKLLEEKTPPCIVDKFGWCAWDAFYLTVHPQGIWEGVKGLVDGGCPPGLVLIDDGWQSISHDEDPITEEGMNAAVAGEQMPCRLLKFQENLKEEFTSVEIKLVKKKLTKSDIGSCLAYPTGKLAYPAGKLWAFQMVRGRKAINFNARDPTGRVWEFKLRTRNGPHKKPVIRGGWRAYVREKGLKVGDVIIVTMVEDAENGVSYNIRVEPNLELAI
;
A
#
# COMPACT_ATOMS: atom_id res chain seq x y z
N MET A 1 18.88 60.42 26.22
CA MET A 1 20.03 60.54 25.30
C MET A 1 20.12 59.22 24.54
N GLY A 2 19.99 59.10 23.23
CA GLY A 2 19.72 60.05 22.16
C GLY A 2 19.08 59.28 21.00
N SER A 3 18.16 59.94 20.31
CA SER A 3 17.53 59.59 19.05
C SER A 3 18.53 59.51 17.90
N ILE A 4 18.32 58.59 16.95
CA ILE A 4 18.74 58.80 15.56
C ILE A 4 17.53 58.50 14.67
N LEU A 5 16.94 59.59 14.17
CA LEU A 5 16.05 59.64 13.02
C LEU A 5 16.91 59.52 11.76
N TYR A 6 16.51 58.68 10.81
CA TYR A 6 16.80 58.91 9.39
C TYR A 6 15.48 58.93 8.63
N SER A 7 15.12 60.13 8.17
CA SER A 7 14.15 60.37 7.11
C SER A 7 14.90 60.45 5.80
N SER A 8 14.47 59.71 4.79
CA SER A 8 14.75 60.00 3.39
C SER A 8 13.57 59.51 2.55
N GLY A 9 12.80 60.44 2.01
CA GLY A 9 11.70 60.15 1.09
C GLY A 9 12.16 59.86 -0.33
N ALA A 10 11.32 59.11 -1.06
CA ALA A 10 10.96 59.20 -2.48
C ALA A 10 10.50 57.81 -3.00
N PRO A 11 9.69 57.69 -4.06
CA PRO A 11 8.77 58.65 -4.67
C PRO A 11 7.31 58.14 -4.65
N VAL A 12 6.37 59.06 -4.90
CA VAL A 12 5.02 58.73 -5.35
C VAL A 12 5.15 58.09 -6.74
N LEU A 13 4.85 56.80 -6.86
CA LEU A 13 4.60 56.14 -8.15
C LEU A 13 3.10 55.92 -8.30
N SER A 14 2.46 56.88 -8.95
CA SER A 14 1.21 56.70 -9.65
C SER A 14 1.46 55.81 -10.88
N GLY A 15 0.88 54.61 -10.90
CA GLY A 15 0.87 53.72 -12.06
C GLY A 15 0.11 52.45 -11.72
N GLY A 16 -1.13 52.34 -12.21
CA GLY A 16 -2.09 51.30 -11.82
C GLY A 16 -1.56 49.88 -12.05
N ASN A 17 -1.49 49.11 -10.96
CA ASN A 17 -1.36 47.67 -11.02
C ASN A 17 -2.77 47.08 -11.02
N SER A 18 -3.41 47.07 -12.18
CA SER A 18 -4.63 46.30 -12.37
C SER A 18 -4.26 44.82 -12.23
N GLN A 19 -4.64 44.23 -11.08
CA GLN A 19 -4.60 42.79 -10.83
C GLN A 19 -5.52 42.08 -11.83
N TYR A 20 -5.06 41.82 -13.04
CA TYR A 20 -5.78 40.95 -13.96
C TYR A 20 -5.44 39.50 -13.62
N SER A 21 -6.47 38.71 -13.34
CA SER A 21 -6.40 37.25 -13.39
C SER A 21 -5.92 36.84 -14.78
N SER A 22 -5.02 35.86 -14.87
CA SER A 22 -4.61 35.33 -16.18
C SER A 22 -5.79 34.67 -16.90
N ILE A 23 -6.84 34.28 -16.16
CA ILE A 23 -8.05 33.61 -16.64
C ILE A 23 -9.21 34.60 -16.70
N SER A 24 -9.90 34.67 -17.83
CA SER A 24 -11.03 35.56 -18.08
C SER A 24 -12.18 34.84 -18.80
N PHE A 25 -13.37 35.45 -18.72
CA PHE A 25 -14.47 35.16 -19.63
C PHE A 25 -14.42 36.08 -20.85
N GLU A 26 -14.44 35.50 -22.05
CA GLU A 26 -14.50 36.20 -23.32
C GLU A 26 -15.73 35.74 -24.12
N GLY A 27 -16.84 36.45 -23.94
CA GLY A 27 -18.15 35.98 -24.38
C GLY A 27 -18.54 34.71 -23.61
N SER A 28 -18.81 33.62 -24.33
CA SER A 28 -19.11 32.31 -23.76
C SER A 28 -17.87 31.40 -23.68
N ASN A 29 -16.66 31.95 -23.48
CA ASN A 29 -15.41 31.18 -23.53
C ASN A 29 -14.52 31.51 -22.34
N PHE A 30 -13.77 30.52 -21.86
CA PHE A 30 -12.63 30.76 -20.98
C PHE A 30 -11.37 31.03 -21.82
N ALA A 31 -10.67 32.11 -21.46
CA ALA A 31 -9.43 32.50 -22.09
C ALA A 31 -8.30 32.66 -21.06
N ALA A 32 -7.07 32.36 -21.48
CA ALA A 32 -5.85 32.61 -20.72
C ALA A 32 -4.98 33.60 -21.49
N ASN A 33 -4.71 34.77 -20.92
CA ASN A 33 -4.00 35.87 -21.60
C ASN A 33 -4.59 36.25 -22.98
N GLY A 34 -5.93 36.23 -23.13
CA GLY A 34 -6.58 36.51 -24.42
C GLY A 34 -6.72 35.30 -25.35
N HIS A 35 -6.28 34.11 -24.93
CA HIS A 35 -6.33 32.90 -25.75
C HIS A 35 -7.33 31.89 -25.20
N ILE A 36 -8.38 31.63 -25.98
CA ILE A 36 -9.43 30.65 -25.66
C ILE A 36 -8.83 29.27 -25.41
N PHE A 37 -9.23 28.64 -24.31
CA PHE A 37 -8.87 27.24 -23.99
C PHE A 37 -10.07 26.33 -23.70
N LEU A 38 -11.22 26.90 -23.33
CA LEU A 38 -12.52 26.22 -23.31
C LEU A 38 -13.56 27.10 -24.00
N SER A 39 -14.24 26.57 -25.00
CA SER A 39 -15.30 27.28 -25.71
C SER A 39 -16.70 26.84 -25.28
N ASP A 40 -17.75 27.56 -25.69
CA ASP A 40 -19.15 27.18 -25.43
C ASP A 40 -19.45 26.91 -23.94
N VAL A 41 -18.88 27.72 -23.04
CA VAL A 41 -19.08 27.63 -21.60
C VAL A 41 -20.55 27.97 -21.27
N PRO A 42 -21.29 27.08 -20.56
CA PRO A 42 -22.69 27.33 -20.22
C PRO A 42 -22.90 28.53 -19.28
N GLU A 43 -24.06 29.18 -19.39
CA GLU A 43 -24.40 30.39 -18.62
C GLU A 43 -24.49 30.17 -17.11
N ASN A 44 -24.72 28.95 -16.65
CA ASN A 44 -24.77 28.64 -15.21
C ASN A 44 -23.38 28.46 -14.58
N ILE A 45 -22.30 28.52 -15.37
CA ILE A 45 -20.92 28.47 -14.88
C ILE A 45 -20.51 29.86 -14.40
N THR A 46 -19.88 29.89 -13.24
CA THR A 46 -19.40 31.11 -12.58
C THR A 46 -17.87 31.09 -12.51
N LEU A 47 -17.25 32.26 -12.64
CA LEU A 47 -15.80 32.46 -12.50
C LEU A 47 -15.57 33.54 -11.44
N THR A 48 -14.82 33.18 -10.40
CA THR A 48 -14.47 34.07 -9.29
C THR A 48 -12.95 34.18 -9.21
N PRO A 49 -12.35 35.34 -9.49
CA PRO A 49 -10.92 35.53 -9.34
C PRO A 49 -10.44 35.24 -7.91
N SER A 50 -9.27 34.60 -7.79
CA SER A 50 -8.64 34.40 -6.49
C SER A 50 -8.20 35.75 -5.91
N LEU A 51 -8.55 36.00 -4.65
CA LEU A 51 -8.10 37.18 -3.90
C LEU A 51 -6.79 36.91 -3.14
N TYR A 52 -6.30 35.68 -3.16
CA TYR A 52 -5.12 35.30 -2.41
C TYR A 52 -3.86 35.81 -3.10
N THR A 53 -3.08 36.60 -2.37
CA THR A 53 -1.77 37.12 -2.78
C THR A 53 -0.72 36.63 -1.78
N GLY A 54 0.50 36.38 -2.25
CA GLY A 54 1.57 35.80 -1.45
C GLY A 54 2.94 36.15 -2.03
N LYS A 55 4.01 35.95 -1.25
CA LYS A 55 5.39 36.29 -1.66
C LYS A 55 5.85 35.58 -2.95
N SER A 56 5.27 34.41 -3.25
CA SER A 56 5.51 33.61 -4.47
C SER A 56 4.48 33.91 -5.58
N ILE A 57 3.38 34.58 -5.25
CA ILE A 57 2.21 34.81 -6.12
C ILE A 57 2.36 36.18 -6.81
N SER A 58 3.47 36.35 -7.53
CA SER A 58 3.73 37.54 -8.35
C SER A 58 3.20 37.38 -9.79
N SER A 59 2.94 36.14 -10.22
CA SER A 59 2.17 35.84 -11.43
C SER A 59 0.68 35.98 -11.10
N GLY A 60 -0.10 36.60 -11.99
CA GLY A 60 -1.50 36.99 -11.76
C GLY A 60 -2.36 35.90 -11.09
N ALA A 61 -3.39 36.34 -10.36
CA ALA A 61 -4.24 35.42 -9.61
C ALA A 61 -4.97 34.43 -10.55
N GLY A 62 -4.94 33.14 -10.23
CA GLY A 62 -5.85 32.16 -10.83
C GLY A 62 -7.31 32.44 -10.45
N SER A 63 -8.24 31.61 -10.93
CA SER A 63 -9.68 31.79 -10.70
C SER A 63 -10.36 30.50 -10.30
N PHE A 64 -11.40 30.63 -9.48
CA PHE A 64 -12.27 29.54 -9.06
C PHE A 64 -13.48 29.46 -9.99
N VAL A 65 -13.84 28.25 -10.39
CA VAL A 65 -15.00 27.96 -11.20
C VAL A 65 -16.02 27.19 -10.37
N GLY A 66 -17.27 27.62 -10.48
CA GLY A 66 -18.42 27.03 -9.82
C GLY A 66 -19.64 27.00 -10.74
N PHE A 67 -20.75 26.48 -10.26
CA PHE A 67 -22.02 26.50 -10.99
C PHE A 67 -23.22 26.46 -10.06
N ASP A 68 -24.36 26.90 -10.58
CA ASP A 68 -25.68 26.71 -9.99
C ASP A 68 -26.47 25.63 -10.74
N SER A 69 -27.20 24.82 -9.99
CA SER A 69 -28.12 23.79 -10.46
C SER A 69 -29.52 24.06 -9.91
N LYS A 70 -30.54 23.70 -10.69
CA LYS A 70 -31.94 23.90 -10.29
C LYS A 70 -32.38 22.95 -9.19
N GLU A 71 -31.77 21.76 -9.14
CA GLU A 71 -32.14 20.69 -8.21
C GLU A 71 -31.00 20.43 -7.25
N SER A 72 -31.34 20.19 -5.98
CA SER A 72 -30.37 19.73 -4.98
C SER A 72 -30.16 18.22 -5.13
N LYS A 73 -28.92 17.80 -5.40
CA LYS A 73 -28.54 16.39 -5.61
C LYS A 73 -27.24 16.07 -4.88
N ASP A 74 -27.05 14.79 -4.57
CA ASP A 74 -25.80 14.23 -4.06
C ASP A 74 -24.73 14.06 -5.15
N ARG A 75 -25.15 14.11 -6.43
CA ARG A 75 -24.27 14.04 -7.60
C ARG A 75 -24.74 14.96 -8.72
N HIS A 76 -23.81 15.75 -9.26
CA HIS A 76 -23.97 16.62 -10.42
C HIS A 76 -22.92 16.28 -11.47
N VAL A 77 -23.30 16.32 -12.74
CA VAL A 77 -22.37 16.30 -13.87
C VAL A 77 -22.75 17.49 -14.74
N VAL A 78 -21.85 18.45 -14.87
CA VAL A 78 -22.12 19.67 -15.64
C VAL A 78 -20.96 20.00 -16.58
N PRO A 79 -21.23 20.39 -17.84
CA PRO A 79 -20.19 20.83 -18.76
C PRO A 79 -19.64 22.19 -18.33
N ILE A 80 -18.32 22.35 -18.40
CA ILE A 80 -17.63 23.62 -18.13
C ILE A 80 -17.03 24.26 -19.39
N GLY A 81 -17.38 23.71 -20.56
CA GLY A 81 -16.93 24.16 -21.88
C GLY A 81 -16.22 23.05 -22.66
N LYS A 82 -15.99 23.31 -23.93
CA LYS A 82 -15.42 22.37 -24.90
C LYS A 82 -13.93 22.57 -25.04
N LEU A 83 -13.19 21.48 -24.92
CA LEU A 83 -11.74 21.44 -25.13
C LEU A 83 -11.47 20.82 -26.50
N ARG A 84 -10.84 21.56 -27.42
CA ARG A 84 -10.55 21.06 -28.78
C ARG A 84 -9.16 21.44 -29.24
N ASN A 85 -8.45 20.47 -29.81
CA ASN A 85 -7.13 20.65 -30.42
C ASN A 85 -6.08 21.32 -29.51
N ILE A 86 -6.19 21.11 -28.20
CA ILE A 86 -5.23 21.59 -27.21
C ILE A 86 -4.69 20.38 -26.47
N LYS A 87 -3.41 20.07 -26.72
CA LYS A 87 -2.72 18.97 -26.03
C LYS A 87 -2.78 19.20 -24.52
N PHE A 88 -2.98 18.12 -23.78
CA PHE A 88 -2.96 18.16 -22.32
C PHE A 88 -2.30 16.91 -21.75
N MET A 89 -1.81 17.06 -20.52
CA MET A 89 -1.51 15.95 -19.62
C MET A 89 -2.54 15.96 -18.50
N GLY A 90 -3.10 14.80 -18.16
CA GLY A 90 -4.04 14.64 -17.06
C GLY A 90 -3.59 13.56 -16.08
N ILE A 91 -4.04 13.67 -14.84
CA ILE A 91 -3.92 12.63 -13.81
C ILE A 91 -5.32 12.16 -13.49
N PHE A 92 -5.61 10.87 -13.66
CA PHE A 92 -6.89 10.27 -13.25
C PHE A 92 -6.66 9.18 -12.22
N ARG A 93 -7.67 8.89 -11.42
CA ARG A 93 -7.52 8.08 -10.19
C ARG A 93 -6.74 6.78 -10.36
N PHE A 94 -6.87 6.09 -11.49
CA PHE A 94 -6.31 4.75 -11.71
C PHE A 94 -5.00 4.74 -12.51
N LYS A 95 -4.47 5.90 -12.91
CA LYS A 95 -3.18 5.98 -13.61
C LYS A 95 -2.45 7.29 -13.31
N VAL A 96 -1.14 7.18 -13.17
CA VAL A 96 -0.27 8.32 -12.80
C VAL A 96 -0.31 9.46 -13.82
N TRP A 97 -0.55 9.17 -15.10
CA TRP A 97 -0.69 10.20 -16.15
C TRP A 97 -1.35 9.66 -17.44
N TRP A 98 -1.99 10.55 -18.18
CA TRP A 98 -2.59 10.35 -19.51
C TRP A 98 -2.40 11.61 -20.37
N VAL A 99 -2.46 11.47 -21.70
CA VAL A 99 -2.34 12.60 -22.64
C VAL A 99 -3.47 12.57 -23.65
N GLY A 100 -4.00 13.75 -23.99
CA GLY A 100 -5.07 13.91 -24.97
C GLY A 100 -5.01 15.28 -25.62
N SER A 101 -5.98 15.59 -26.48
CA SER A 101 -6.08 16.87 -27.17
C SER A 101 -7.49 17.48 -27.22
N ASN A 102 -8.50 16.71 -26.84
CA ASN A 102 -9.90 17.12 -26.84
C ASN A 102 -10.60 16.67 -25.55
N GLY A 103 -11.75 17.27 -25.21
CA GLY A 103 -12.50 16.91 -24.01
C GLY A 103 -12.93 15.43 -23.98
N ARG A 104 -13.21 14.84 -25.14
CA ARG A 104 -13.51 13.41 -25.26
C ARG A 104 -12.35 12.47 -24.88
N ASP A 105 -11.12 12.98 -24.88
CA ASP A 105 -9.91 12.21 -24.58
C ASP A 105 -9.64 12.13 -23.05
N LEU A 106 -10.48 12.76 -22.22
CA LEU A 106 -10.42 12.68 -20.77
C LEU A 106 -10.89 11.30 -20.28
N GLU A 107 -10.37 10.90 -19.12
CA GLU A 107 -10.81 9.71 -18.40
C GLU A 107 -11.77 10.09 -17.26
N HIS A 108 -12.65 9.17 -16.87
CA HIS A 108 -13.47 9.35 -15.67
C HIS A 108 -12.59 9.45 -14.42
N GLU A 109 -13.05 10.25 -13.45
CA GLU A 109 -12.31 10.56 -12.23
C GLU A 109 -10.92 11.20 -12.50
N THR A 110 -10.82 12.08 -13.51
CA THR A 110 -9.64 12.91 -13.74
C THR A 110 -9.52 13.98 -12.66
N GLN A 111 -8.40 14.02 -11.94
CA GLN A 111 -8.12 14.85 -10.75
C GLN A 111 -7.22 16.05 -11.04
N MET A 112 -6.69 16.16 -12.25
CA MET A 112 -5.85 17.28 -12.69
C MET A 112 -5.80 17.26 -14.21
N VAL A 113 -5.85 18.43 -14.85
CA VAL A 113 -5.52 18.61 -16.26
C VAL A 113 -4.55 19.80 -16.39
N MET A 114 -3.46 19.60 -17.13
CA MET A 114 -2.50 20.62 -17.52
C MET A 114 -2.54 20.75 -19.04
N LEU A 115 -3.10 21.85 -19.55
CA LEU A 115 -3.10 22.18 -20.96
C LEU A 115 -1.71 22.67 -21.35
N ASP A 116 -1.16 22.11 -22.43
CA ASP A 116 0.13 22.50 -22.99
C ASP A 116 0.09 23.96 -23.45
N LYS A 117 1.20 24.68 -23.40
CA LYS A 117 1.28 26.03 -23.94
C LYS A 117 1.21 26.01 -25.48
N SER A 118 1.03 27.18 -26.09
CA SER A 118 1.13 27.34 -27.54
C SER A 118 2.10 28.46 -27.85
N ASP A 119 3.25 28.09 -28.40
CA ASP A 119 4.28 29.07 -28.81
C ASP A 119 3.79 29.95 -29.98
N ASP A 120 2.90 29.42 -30.83
CA ASP A 120 2.33 30.14 -31.98
C ASP A 120 1.29 31.18 -31.56
N SER A 121 0.36 30.81 -30.67
CA SER A 121 -0.71 31.71 -30.23
C SER A 121 -0.27 32.61 -29.08
N GLY A 122 0.67 32.18 -28.23
CA GLY A 122 1.02 32.87 -26.98
C GLY A 122 0.23 32.40 -25.77
N ARG A 123 -0.60 31.35 -25.90
CA ARG A 123 -1.33 30.75 -24.78
C ARG A 123 -0.36 30.11 -23.78
N PRO A 124 -0.41 30.47 -22.48
CA PRO A 124 0.42 29.83 -21.46
C PRO A 124 -0.04 28.39 -21.18
N TYR A 125 0.70 27.67 -20.32
CA TYR A 125 0.13 26.46 -19.71
C TYR A 125 -1.10 26.84 -18.90
N VAL A 126 -2.12 26.00 -18.90
CA VAL A 126 -3.33 26.22 -18.09
C VAL A 126 -3.58 24.99 -17.23
N LEU A 127 -3.53 25.18 -15.91
CA LEU A 127 -3.92 24.17 -14.94
C LEU A 127 -5.43 24.24 -14.72
N LEU A 128 -6.10 23.09 -14.75
CA LEU A 128 -7.46 22.88 -14.27
C LEU A 128 -7.40 21.85 -13.14
N LEU A 129 -7.77 22.25 -11.94
CA LEU A 129 -7.65 21.45 -10.74
C LEU A 129 -9.01 21.33 -10.04
N PRO A 130 -9.68 20.16 -10.12
CA PRO A 130 -10.87 19.88 -9.32
C PRO A 130 -10.57 19.94 -7.82
N LEU A 131 -11.50 20.50 -7.05
CA LEU A 131 -11.35 20.75 -5.62
C LEU A 131 -12.46 20.08 -4.80
N LEU A 132 -12.29 20.13 -3.49
CA LEU A 132 -13.37 19.85 -2.53
C LEU A 132 -14.14 21.14 -2.24
N GLU A 133 -15.46 21.06 -2.15
CA GLU A 133 -16.30 22.12 -1.62
C GLU A 133 -17.28 21.56 -0.59
N GLY A 134 -17.01 21.87 0.69
CA GLY A 134 -17.71 21.24 1.80
C GLY A 134 -17.58 19.71 1.74
N PRO A 135 -18.69 18.96 1.76
CA PRO A 135 -18.66 17.48 1.69
C PRO A 135 -18.61 16.93 0.26
N PHE A 136 -18.48 17.78 -0.77
CA PHE A 136 -18.46 17.35 -2.16
C PHE A 136 -17.05 17.31 -2.73
N ARG A 137 -16.75 16.26 -3.49
CA ARG A 137 -15.54 16.16 -4.31
C ARG A 137 -15.85 16.48 -5.76
N ALA A 138 -14.93 17.15 -6.43
CA ALA A 138 -14.98 17.35 -7.88
C ALA A 138 -13.96 16.45 -8.60
N SER A 139 -14.31 16.02 -9.81
CA SER A 139 -13.40 15.39 -10.78
C SER A 139 -13.88 15.68 -12.21
N PHE A 140 -12.99 15.58 -13.19
CA PHE A 140 -13.37 15.65 -14.60
C PHE A 140 -13.72 14.29 -15.19
N GLN A 141 -14.52 14.33 -16.25
CA GLN A 141 -14.84 13.20 -17.11
C GLN A 141 -15.12 13.70 -18.54
N PRO A 142 -15.08 12.83 -19.56
CA PRO A 142 -15.47 13.21 -20.91
C PRO A 142 -16.98 13.50 -20.97
N GLY A 143 -17.33 14.63 -21.56
CA GLY A 143 -18.72 14.99 -21.89
C GLY A 143 -19.02 14.85 -23.38
N ASP A 144 -20.28 15.04 -23.75
CA ASP A 144 -20.72 15.02 -25.15
C ASP A 144 -20.08 16.16 -25.95
N ASP A 145 -19.81 15.94 -27.24
CA ASP A 145 -19.26 16.97 -28.16
C ASP A 145 -18.01 17.70 -27.63
N ASP A 146 -17.03 16.96 -27.10
CA ASP A 146 -15.77 17.48 -26.54
C ASP A 146 -15.94 18.37 -25.30
N ASN A 147 -17.09 18.32 -24.63
CA ASN A 147 -17.25 18.97 -23.35
C ASN A 147 -16.31 18.35 -22.31
N VAL A 148 -15.73 19.22 -21.49
CA VAL A 148 -15.13 18.84 -20.22
C VAL A 148 -16.24 18.91 -19.19
N ASP A 149 -16.65 17.77 -18.67
CA ASP A 149 -17.66 17.70 -17.63
C ASP A 149 -16.99 17.66 -16.25
N VAL A 150 -17.50 18.46 -15.32
CA VAL A 150 -17.15 18.33 -13.90
C VAL A 150 -18.22 17.51 -13.19
N CYS A 151 -17.80 16.38 -12.63
CA CYS A 151 -18.58 15.55 -11.73
C CYS A 151 -18.35 16.05 -10.30
N VAL A 152 -19.41 16.48 -9.62
CA VAL A 152 -19.39 16.95 -8.23
C VAL A 152 -20.31 16.06 -7.39
N GLU A 153 -19.75 15.33 -6.43
CA GLU A 153 -20.51 14.33 -5.67
C GLU A 153 -20.09 14.22 -4.20
N SER A 154 -21.05 13.90 -3.33
CA SER A 154 -20.83 13.67 -1.89
C SER A 154 -20.63 12.19 -1.55
N GLY A 155 -21.05 11.29 -2.44
CA GLY A 155 -21.10 9.85 -2.19
C GLY A 155 -22.18 9.43 -1.20
N SER A 156 -23.15 10.29 -0.89
CA SER A 156 -24.25 10.00 0.04
C SER A 156 -25.55 10.67 -0.40
N THR A 157 -26.61 9.89 -0.60
CA THR A 157 -27.96 10.38 -0.94
C THR A 157 -28.58 11.30 0.11
N GLN A 158 -27.99 11.39 1.30
CA GLN A 158 -28.42 12.29 2.37
C GLN A 158 -27.69 13.64 2.35
N VAL A 159 -26.63 13.78 1.55
CA VAL A 159 -25.83 15.00 1.47
C VAL A 159 -25.99 15.58 0.07
N CYS A 160 -26.96 16.47 -0.07
CA CYS A 160 -27.33 17.11 -1.34
C CYS A 160 -26.96 18.60 -1.36
N GLY A 161 -26.57 19.10 -2.53
CA GLY A 161 -26.27 20.51 -2.77
C GLY A 161 -26.78 20.94 -4.14
N ALA A 162 -26.94 22.25 -4.36
CA ALA A 162 -27.45 22.81 -5.62
C ALA A 162 -26.57 23.94 -6.18
N GLY A 163 -25.65 24.50 -5.40
CA GLY A 163 -24.80 25.60 -5.83
C GLY A 163 -23.40 25.47 -5.27
N PHE A 164 -22.41 25.60 -6.14
CA PHE A 164 -20.99 25.45 -5.84
C PHE A 164 -20.20 26.62 -6.40
N ARG A 165 -19.22 27.16 -5.68
CA ARG A 165 -18.50 28.39 -6.08
C ARG A 165 -17.04 28.16 -6.50
N SER A 166 -16.45 27.03 -6.13
CA SER A 166 -15.01 26.80 -6.21
C SER A 166 -14.63 25.33 -6.42
N VAL A 167 -15.46 24.56 -7.13
CA VAL A 167 -15.21 23.14 -7.42
C VAL A 167 -14.06 22.89 -8.38
N VAL A 168 -13.62 23.91 -9.12
CA VAL A 168 -12.42 23.85 -9.97
C VAL A 168 -11.59 25.11 -9.75
N TYR A 169 -10.27 24.97 -9.68
CA TYR A 169 -9.33 26.07 -9.74
C TYR A 169 -8.60 26.08 -11.09
N MET A 170 -8.56 27.23 -11.75
CA MET A 170 -7.89 27.45 -13.02
C MET A 170 -6.76 28.47 -12.88
N HIS A 171 -5.59 28.20 -13.48
CA HIS A 171 -4.45 29.11 -13.40
C HIS A 171 -3.59 29.00 -14.66
N GLY A 172 -3.23 30.14 -15.28
CA GLY A 172 -2.32 30.21 -16.41
C GLY A 172 -0.88 30.58 -16.01
N GLY A 173 0.14 29.91 -16.57
CA GLY A 173 1.55 30.25 -16.32
C GLY A 173 2.52 29.69 -17.36
N ASP A 174 3.73 30.24 -17.41
CA ASP A 174 4.72 29.87 -18.43
C ASP A 174 5.56 28.63 -18.05
N ASP A 175 5.59 28.29 -16.76
CA ASP A 175 6.31 27.13 -16.22
C ASP A 175 5.32 26.21 -15.48
N PRO A 176 5.08 24.98 -15.96
CA PRO A 176 4.09 24.08 -15.38
C PRO A 176 4.48 23.60 -13.97
N TYR A 177 5.77 23.57 -13.62
CA TYR A 177 6.24 23.15 -12.30
C TYR A 177 5.98 24.22 -11.25
N ASN A 178 6.28 25.48 -11.58
CA ASN A 178 5.96 26.61 -10.72
C ASN A 178 4.46 26.86 -10.64
N LEU A 179 3.74 26.70 -11.75
CA LEU A 179 2.28 26.81 -11.80
C LEU A 179 1.59 25.88 -10.78
N MET A 180 2.02 24.62 -10.71
CA MET A 180 1.49 23.68 -9.71
C MET A 180 1.77 24.11 -8.28
N LYS A 181 3.01 24.56 -7.98
CA LYS A 181 3.36 25.03 -6.64
C LYS A 181 2.51 26.23 -6.20
N VAL A 182 2.39 27.24 -7.06
CA VAL A 182 1.59 28.44 -6.80
C VAL A 182 0.10 28.08 -6.68
N ALA A 183 -0.42 27.21 -7.53
CA ALA A 183 -1.80 26.76 -7.44
C ALA A 183 -2.09 26.06 -6.11
N MET A 184 -1.20 25.15 -5.67
CA MET A 184 -1.36 24.47 -4.39
C MET A 184 -1.27 25.42 -3.19
N GLU A 185 -0.44 26.46 -3.24
CA GLU A 185 -0.43 27.54 -2.23
C GLU A 185 -1.79 28.26 -2.17
N VAL A 186 -2.36 28.63 -3.31
CA VAL A 186 -3.67 29.28 -3.39
C VAL A 186 -4.77 28.37 -2.87
N VAL A 187 -4.81 27.11 -3.29
CA VAL A 187 -5.80 26.12 -2.85
C VAL A 187 -5.67 25.85 -1.35
N ARG A 188 -4.44 25.78 -0.82
CA ARG A 188 -4.19 25.64 0.63
C ARG A 188 -4.73 26.83 1.42
N MET A 189 -4.56 28.06 0.91
CA MET A 189 -5.12 29.25 1.55
C MET A 189 -6.65 29.30 1.44
N HIS A 190 -7.21 28.89 0.30
CA HIS A 190 -8.65 28.88 0.05
C HIS A 190 -9.39 27.85 0.90
N LEU A 191 -8.93 26.61 0.91
CA LEU A 191 -9.59 25.53 1.63
C LEU A 191 -9.28 25.56 3.13
N GLY A 192 -8.04 25.89 3.52
CA GLY A 192 -7.63 25.90 4.93
C GLY A 192 -7.68 24.54 5.63
N THR A 193 -7.84 23.44 4.89
CA THR A 193 -8.04 22.08 5.43
C THR A 193 -6.78 21.21 5.42
N PHE A 194 -5.70 21.67 4.78
CA PHE A 194 -4.47 20.89 4.65
C PHE A 194 -3.23 21.77 4.74
N LYS A 195 -2.08 21.09 4.87
CA LYS A 195 -0.75 21.69 4.80
C LYS A 195 -0.02 21.21 3.56
N LEU A 196 0.77 22.09 2.96
CA LEU A 196 1.70 21.72 1.88
C LEU A 196 2.81 20.79 2.40
N LEU A 197 3.51 20.12 1.49
CA LEU A 197 4.59 19.20 1.85
C LEU A 197 5.69 19.92 2.65
N GLU A 198 6.02 21.14 2.25
CA GLU A 198 7.03 22.01 2.85
C GLU A 198 6.62 22.53 4.24
N GLU A 199 5.32 22.53 4.54
CA GLU A 199 4.77 22.93 5.84
C GLU A 199 4.65 21.74 6.82
N LYS A 200 4.87 20.51 6.34
CA LYS A 200 4.80 19.30 7.17
C LYS A 200 6.17 19.00 7.77
N THR A 201 6.18 18.65 9.06
CA THR A 201 7.36 18.10 9.72
C THR A 201 7.39 16.60 9.48
N PRO A 202 8.42 16.06 8.81
CA PRO A 202 8.54 14.61 8.66
C PRO A 202 8.58 13.93 10.03
N PRO A 203 7.77 12.88 10.27
CA PRO A 203 7.81 12.14 11.53
C PRO A 203 9.11 11.34 11.64
N CYS A 204 9.62 11.12 12.85
CA CYS A 204 10.89 10.39 13.08
C CYS A 204 10.95 8.97 12.49
N ILE A 205 9.81 8.40 12.08
CA ILE A 205 9.75 7.10 11.40
C ILE A 205 10.41 7.13 10.02
N VAL A 206 10.50 8.30 9.36
CA VAL A 206 11.15 8.43 8.03
C VAL A 206 12.65 8.15 8.07
N ASP A 207 13.28 8.31 9.24
CA ASP A 207 14.71 8.01 9.46
C ASP A 207 14.95 6.54 9.84
N LYS A 208 13.90 5.71 9.85
CA LYS A 208 14.00 4.29 10.20
C LYS A 208 14.05 3.44 8.95
N PHE A 209 14.87 2.40 9.00
CA PHE A 209 14.79 1.31 8.05
C PHE A 209 13.44 0.59 8.22
N GLY A 210 12.61 0.63 7.18
CA GLY A 210 11.33 -0.09 7.13
C GLY A 210 11.43 -1.37 6.31
N TRP A 211 10.64 -2.37 6.67
CA TRP A 211 10.51 -3.59 5.90
C TRP A 211 9.03 -3.85 5.56
N CYS A 212 8.76 -4.17 4.28
CA CYS A 212 7.43 -4.50 3.78
C CYS A 212 7.30 -6.01 3.58
N ALA A 213 6.19 -6.57 4.07
CA ALA A 213 5.88 -7.98 3.93
C ALA A 213 5.58 -8.41 2.48
N TRP A 214 5.13 -7.49 1.62
CA TRP A 214 4.72 -7.79 0.23
C TRP A 214 5.84 -8.40 -0.61
N ASP A 215 7.04 -7.81 -0.60
CA ASP A 215 8.16 -8.33 -1.40
C ASP A 215 8.66 -9.69 -0.89
N ALA A 216 8.29 -10.09 0.32
CA ALA A 216 8.66 -11.37 0.91
C ALA A 216 7.58 -12.46 0.73
N PHE A 217 6.30 -12.09 0.79
CA PHE A 217 5.19 -13.06 0.85
C PHE A 217 4.10 -12.83 -0.19
N TYR A 218 4.08 -11.67 -0.87
CA TYR A 218 2.95 -11.21 -1.67
C TYR A 218 1.64 -11.42 -0.88
N LEU A 219 0.69 -12.19 -1.40
CA LEU A 219 -0.62 -12.46 -0.79
C LEU A 219 -0.59 -13.56 0.29
N THR A 220 0.58 -14.18 0.50
CA THR A 220 0.77 -15.29 1.44
C THR A 220 1.35 -14.84 2.78
N VAL A 221 1.12 -13.58 3.18
CA VAL A 221 1.52 -13.08 4.49
C VAL A 221 0.99 -14.01 5.58
N HIS A 222 1.90 -14.42 6.49
CA HIS A 222 1.57 -15.25 7.65
C HIS A 222 2.48 -14.89 8.85
N PRO A 223 2.02 -15.06 10.10
CA PRO A 223 2.74 -14.59 11.29
C PRO A 223 4.19 -15.11 11.41
N GLN A 224 4.39 -16.41 11.13
CA GLN A 224 5.74 -17.00 11.19
C GLN A 224 6.72 -16.38 10.19
N GLY A 225 6.25 -16.01 9.00
CA GLY A 225 7.07 -15.41 7.96
C GLY A 225 7.52 -14.02 8.38
N ILE A 226 6.61 -13.24 8.96
CA ILE A 226 6.94 -11.94 9.55
C ILE A 226 8.01 -12.09 10.64
N TRP A 227 7.83 -13.02 11.57
CA TRP A 227 8.80 -13.25 12.65
C TRP A 227 10.18 -13.67 12.12
N GLU A 228 10.22 -14.62 11.18
CA GLU A 228 11.47 -15.08 10.58
C GLU A 228 12.16 -13.97 9.76
N GLY A 229 11.39 -13.16 9.03
CA GLY A 229 11.90 -12.02 8.28
C GLY A 229 12.54 -10.97 9.19
N VAL A 230 11.83 -10.54 10.24
CA VAL A 230 12.34 -9.59 11.23
C VAL A 230 13.57 -10.15 11.94
N LYS A 231 13.52 -11.41 12.38
CA LYS A 231 14.65 -12.08 13.02
C LYS A 231 15.87 -12.13 12.10
N GLY A 232 15.68 -12.47 10.83
CA GLY A 232 16.75 -12.51 9.84
C GLY A 232 17.43 -11.15 9.66
N LEU A 233 16.65 -10.07 9.62
CA LEU A 233 17.16 -8.69 9.55
C LEU A 233 17.93 -8.30 10.81
N VAL A 234 17.43 -8.64 11.99
CA VAL A 234 18.10 -8.42 13.29
C VAL A 234 19.42 -9.19 13.36
N ASP A 235 19.41 -10.49 13.07
CA ASP A 235 20.59 -11.35 13.07
C ASP A 235 21.63 -10.89 12.02
N GLY A 236 21.17 -10.28 10.92
CA GLY A 236 22.00 -9.64 9.89
C GLY A 236 22.55 -8.27 10.25
N GLY A 237 22.18 -7.70 11.41
CA GLY A 237 22.65 -6.39 11.87
C GLY A 237 21.85 -5.18 11.36
N CYS A 238 20.71 -5.39 10.71
CA CYS A 238 19.85 -4.35 10.15
C CYS A 238 18.41 -4.44 10.71
N PRO A 239 18.19 -4.28 12.02
CA PRO A 239 16.87 -4.40 12.61
C PRO A 239 15.90 -3.34 12.03
N PRO A 240 14.71 -3.73 11.52
CA PRO A 240 13.74 -2.77 11.02
C PRO A 240 13.14 -1.96 12.18
N GLY A 241 13.06 -0.64 12.00
CA GLY A 241 12.34 0.26 12.92
C GLY A 241 10.87 0.44 12.57
N LEU A 242 10.44 -0.07 11.42
CA LEU A 242 9.06 -0.13 10.95
C LEU A 242 8.83 -1.46 10.22
N VAL A 243 7.72 -2.12 10.49
CA VAL A 243 7.23 -3.26 9.70
C VAL A 243 5.89 -2.89 9.12
N LEU A 244 5.78 -2.95 7.79
CA LEU A 244 4.52 -2.81 7.06
C LEU A 244 4.02 -4.21 6.72
N ILE A 245 2.89 -4.58 7.30
CA ILE A 245 2.19 -5.83 7.00
C ILE A 245 1.20 -5.51 5.88
N ASP A 246 1.47 -6.03 4.69
CA ASP A 246 0.74 -5.71 3.46
C ASP A 246 -0.40 -6.73 3.19
N ASP A 247 -1.02 -6.62 2.03
CA ASP A 247 -2.15 -7.43 1.55
C ASP A 247 -2.01 -8.94 1.84
N GLY A 248 -3.11 -9.54 2.29
CA GLY A 248 -3.18 -10.97 2.67
C GLY A 248 -3.27 -11.23 4.18
N TRP A 249 -3.19 -10.18 5.00
CA TRP A 249 -3.41 -10.22 6.46
C TRP A 249 -4.88 -10.13 6.87
N GLN A 250 -5.66 -9.30 6.18
CA GLN A 250 -7.08 -9.08 6.47
C GLN A 250 -7.99 -9.97 5.61
N SER A 251 -9.24 -10.17 6.04
CA SER A 251 -10.23 -10.93 5.28
C SER A 251 -10.78 -10.11 4.12
N ILE A 252 -10.71 -10.67 2.91
CA ILE A 252 -11.24 -10.07 1.68
C ILE A 252 -12.27 -10.98 1.03
N SER A 253 -13.18 -10.43 0.22
CA SER A 253 -14.15 -11.21 -0.57
C SER A 253 -14.69 -10.37 -1.73
N HIS A 254 -15.30 -11.00 -2.74
CA HIS A 254 -15.95 -10.25 -3.82
C HIS A 254 -17.28 -9.63 -3.33
N ASP A 255 -17.79 -8.63 -4.07
CA ASP A 255 -19.06 -7.99 -3.74
C ASP A 255 -20.25 -8.95 -3.83
N GLU A 256 -20.18 -9.94 -4.72
CA GLU A 256 -21.21 -10.95 -4.93
C GLU A 256 -21.21 -12.05 -3.84
N ASP A 257 -20.13 -12.16 -3.08
CA ASP A 257 -19.96 -13.22 -2.09
C ASP A 257 -20.60 -12.83 -0.74
N PRO A 258 -21.14 -13.80 0.03
CA PRO A 258 -21.65 -13.54 1.37
C PRO A 258 -20.57 -12.95 2.29
N ILE A 259 -20.95 -12.01 3.17
CA ILE A 259 -20.04 -11.38 4.17
C ILE A 259 -19.39 -12.41 5.12
N THR A 260 -19.96 -13.60 5.20
CA THR A 260 -19.46 -14.73 6.00
C THR A 260 -18.40 -15.56 5.29
N GLU A 261 -18.23 -15.42 3.99
CA GLU A 261 -17.28 -16.20 3.18
C GLU A 261 -16.02 -15.40 2.88
N GLU A 262 -14.87 -15.89 3.34
CA GLU A 262 -13.58 -15.29 3.08
C GLU A 262 -13.02 -15.79 1.75
N GLY A 263 -12.74 -14.88 0.82
CA GLY A 263 -12.11 -15.12 -0.47
C GLY A 263 -10.62 -15.47 -0.37
N MET A 264 -10.21 -16.29 0.62
CA MET A 264 -8.81 -16.63 0.89
C MET A 264 -8.10 -17.33 -0.28
N ASN A 265 -8.87 -17.85 -1.24
CA ASN A 265 -8.35 -18.49 -2.46
C ASN A 265 -8.01 -17.46 -3.56
N ALA A 266 -8.42 -16.20 -3.43
CA ALA A 266 -8.05 -15.10 -4.33
C ALA A 266 -6.61 -14.60 -4.07
N ALA A 267 -5.69 -15.52 -3.76
CA ALA A 267 -4.27 -15.24 -3.53
C ALA A 267 -3.45 -15.20 -4.85
N VAL A 268 -4.12 -15.18 -6.00
CA VAL A 268 -3.50 -15.08 -7.32
C VAL A 268 -3.45 -13.62 -7.73
N ALA A 269 -2.24 -13.10 -7.98
CA ALA A 269 -2.02 -11.72 -8.40
C ALA A 269 -2.95 -11.31 -9.57
N GLY A 270 -3.88 -10.41 -9.29
CA GLY A 270 -4.87 -9.90 -10.25
C GLY A 270 -6.32 -10.28 -9.90
N GLU A 271 -6.54 -11.46 -9.32
CA GLU A 271 -7.86 -11.89 -8.85
C GLU A 271 -8.28 -11.21 -7.55
N GLN A 272 -7.32 -10.67 -6.77
CA GLN A 272 -7.63 -9.92 -5.55
C GLN A 272 -8.12 -8.49 -5.79
N MET A 273 -7.87 -7.91 -6.98
CA MET A 273 -8.19 -6.50 -7.24
C MET A 273 -9.68 -6.14 -7.13
N PRO A 274 -10.64 -7.01 -7.50
CA PRO A 274 -12.07 -6.76 -7.28
C PRO A 274 -12.57 -7.22 -5.90
N CYS A 275 -11.70 -7.64 -4.98
CA CYS A 275 -12.11 -8.00 -3.63
C CYS A 275 -12.16 -6.76 -2.73
N ARG A 276 -13.11 -6.73 -1.79
CA ARG A 276 -13.20 -5.72 -0.73
C ARG A 276 -12.80 -6.29 0.62
N LEU A 277 -12.33 -5.40 1.52
CA LEU A 277 -12.15 -5.73 2.93
C LEU A 277 -13.51 -6.06 3.55
N LEU A 278 -13.63 -7.26 4.14
CA LEU A 278 -14.84 -7.71 4.80
C LEU A 278 -14.93 -7.25 6.25
N LYS A 279 -13.80 -7.30 6.97
CA LYS A 279 -13.71 -7.13 8.42
C LYS A 279 -12.40 -6.45 8.76
N PHE A 280 -12.40 -5.71 9.87
CA PHE A 280 -11.16 -5.16 10.44
C PHE A 280 -10.30 -6.24 11.10
N GLN A 281 -10.96 -7.29 11.59
CA GLN A 281 -10.31 -8.45 12.20
C GLN A 281 -9.44 -9.20 11.19
N GLU A 282 -8.42 -9.85 11.74
CA GLU A 282 -7.44 -10.64 11.02
C GLU A 282 -8.09 -11.93 10.49
N ASN A 283 -7.64 -12.43 9.35
CA ASN A 283 -8.23 -13.63 8.75
C ASN A 283 -7.84 -14.90 9.53
N LEU A 284 -8.55 -15.99 9.28
CA LEU A 284 -8.38 -17.26 10.03
C LEU A 284 -6.98 -17.91 9.90
N LYS A 285 -6.03 -17.33 9.15
CA LYS A 285 -4.60 -17.71 9.24
C LYS A 285 -4.06 -17.52 10.66
N GLU A 286 -4.77 -16.78 11.51
CA GLU A 286 -4.41 -16.44 12.88
C GLU A 286 -4.89 -17.41 13.96
N GLU A 287 -5.64 -18.47 13.64
CA GLU A 287 -5.81 -19.51 14.63
C GLU A 287 -4.44 -20.18 14.88
N PHE A 288 -3.77 -19.76 15.96
CA PHE A 288 -2.62 -20.40 16.59
C PHE A 288 -2.96 -21.82 17.10
N THR A 289 -3.75 -22.59 16.36
CA THR A 289 -4.04 -23.98 16.66
C THR A 289 -2.88 -24.83 16.19
N SER A 290 -1.84 -24.91 17.03
CA SER A 290 -0.77 -25.91 17.00
C SER A 290 0.02 -26.01 15.68
N VAL A 291 1.21 -25.39 15.62
CA VAL A 291 2.10 -25.55 14.45
C VAL A 291 2.86 -26.87 14.54
N GLU A 292 2.48 -27.88 13.76
CA GLU A 292 3.21 -29.15 13.65
C GLU A 292 4.43 -29.02 12.71
N ILE A 293 5.61 -28.75 13.25
CA ILE A 293 6.87 -28.68 12.51
C ILE A 293 7.48 -30.08 12.34
N LYS A 294 7.61 -30.54 11.09
CA LYS A 294 8.32 -31.79 10.78
C LYS A 294 9.83 -31.66 10.97
N LEU A 295 10.38 -32.37 11.96
CA LEU A 295 11.81 -32.39 12.30
C LEU A 295 12.56 -33.51 11.58
N VAL A 296 11.95 -34.69 11.47
CA VAL A 296 12.50 -35.86 10.78
C VAL A 296 11.42 -36.44 9.87
N LYS A 297 11.78 -36.74 8.62
CA LYS A 297 11.09 -37.70 7.75
C LYS A 297 12.16 -38.53 7.06
N LYS A 298 12.29 -39.80 7.42
CA LYS A 298 13.42 -40.60 6.96
C LYS A 298 13.06 -42.08 6.77
N LYS A 299 13.40 -42.63 5.60
CA LYS A 299 13.41 -44.08 5.35
C LYS A 299 14.52 -44.72 6.19
N LEU A 300 14.14 -45.65 7.07
CA LEU A 300 15.03 -46.25 8.07
C LEU A 300 16.04 -47.20 7.42
N THR A 301 17.32 -47.02 7.75
CA THR A 301 18.41 -47.87 7.27
C THR A 301 18.72 -49.01 8.26
N LYS A 302 19.52 -50.00 7.83
CA LYS A 302 20.05 -51.06 8.72
C LYS A 302 20.69 -50.50 9.99
N SER A 303 21.42 -49.37 9.88
CA SER A 303 22.08 -48.73 11.02
C SER A 303 21.09 -48.05 11.97
N ASP A 304 20.01 -47.45 11.42
CA ASP A 304 18.98 -46.82 12.22
C ASP A 304 18.24 -47.87 13.07
N ILE A 305 17.89 -49.00 12.49
CA ILE A 305 17.25 -50.12 13.20
C ILE A 305 18.19 -50.75 14.23
N GLY A 306 19.46 -50.97 13.86
CA GLY A 306 20.41 -51.70 14.70
C GLY A 306 21.02 -50.89 15.86
N SER A 307 21.12 -49.57 15.74
CA SER A 307 21.89 -48.76 16.69
C SER A 307 21.20 -47.48 17.16
N CYS A 308 21.01 -46.51 16.27
CA CYS A 308 20.51 -45.19 16.59
C CYS A 308 19.99 -44.48 15.34
N LEU A 309 18.93 -43.69 15.49
CA LEU A 309 18.38 -42.90 14.39
C LEU A 309 19.33 -41.74 14.06
N ALA A 310 19.90 -41.73 12.85
CA ALA A 310 20.70 -40.59 12.41
C ALA A 310 19.80 -39.40 12.05
N TYR A 311 20.02 -38.26 12.70
CA TYR A 311 19.24 -37.05 12.48
C TYR A 311 19.58 -36.43 11.12
N PRO A 312 18.58 -36.12 10.26
CA PRO A 312 18.84 -35.48 8.97
C PRO A 312 19.42 -34.09 9.15
N THR A 313 20.60 -33.88 8.59
CA THR A 313 21.25 -32.56 8.46
C THR A 313 21.35 -32.30 6.96
N GLY A 314 20.55 -31.38 6.42
CA GLY A 314 20.64 -31.01 5.00
C GLY A 314 22.02 -30.45 4.64
N LYS A 315 22.28 -30.24 3.34
CA LYS A 315 23.53 -29.64 2.80
C LYS A 315 23.72 -28.15 3.14
N LEU A 316 22.89 -27.56 3.99
CA LEU A 316 22.99 -26.15 4.39
C LEU A 316 23.82 -26.02 5.67
N ALA A 317 24.75 -25.07 5.66
CA ALA A 317 25.71 -24.79 6.71
C ALA A 317 25.05 -24.44 8.05
N TYR A 318 25.87 -24.46 9.10
CA TYR A 318 25.48 -24.45 10.51
C TYR A 318 24.47 -23.33 10.90
N PRO A 319 23.55 -23.60 11.85
CA PRO A 319 23.38 -24.85 12.59
C PRO A 319 22.64 -25.88 11.74
N ALA A 320 23.34 -26.96 11.41
CA ALA A 320 22.93 -27.90 10.39
C ALA A 320 21.64 -28.63 10.81
N GLY A 321 20.55 -28.43 10.07
CA GLY A 321 19.23 -29.01 10.34
C GLY A 321 18.43 -28.25 11.40
N LYS A 322 17.14 -28.59 11.57
CA LYS A 322 16.19 -27.97 12.53
C LYS A 322 16.54 -28.24 14.01
N LEU A 323 17.82 -28.23 14.38
CA LEU A 323 18.33 -28.50 15.74
C LEU A 323 17.93 -27.43 16.75
N TRP A 324 17.62 -26.21 16.27
CA TRP A 324 17.04 -25.15 17.09
C TRP A 324 15.76 -25.59 17.80
N ALA A 325 15.00 -26.53 17.20
CA ALA A 325 13.75 -27.06 17.73
C ALA A 325 13.90 -27.81 19.06
N PHE A 326 15.12 -28.17 19.46
CA PHE A 326 15.39 -28.88 20.72
C PHE A 326 15.99 -27.96 21.80
N GLN A 327 16.00 -26.64 21.62
CA GLN A 327 16.56 -25.67 22.59
C GLN A 327 17.99 -26.01 23.04
N MET A 328 18.83 -26.53 22.13
CA MET A 328 20.24 -26.83 22.40
C MET A 328 21.05 -25.53 22.57
N VAL A 329 21.26 -25.11 23.82
CA VAL A 329 22.11 -23.95 24.17
C VAL A 329 23.54 -24.12 23.64
N ARG A 330 24.17 -23.02 23.19
CA ARG A 330 25.56 -22.96 22.73
C ARG A 330 26.49 -23.72 23.71
N GLY A 331 27.22 -24.70 23.20
CA GLY A 331 28.18 -25.51 23.97
C GLY A 331 27.64 -26.86 24.48
N ARG A 332 26.32 -27.10 24.48
CA ARG A 332 25.76 -28.42 24.83
C ARG A 332 25.89 -29.40 23.66
N LYS A 333 26.37 -30.62 23.95
CA LYS A 333 26.57 -31.70 22.96
C LYS A 333 25.44 -32.74 22.94
N ALA A 334 24.52 -32.68 23.90
CA ALA A 334 23.37 -33.56 23.97
C ALA A 334 22.19 -32.93 24.72
N ILE A 335 20.97 -33.33 24.38
CA ILE A 335 19.73 -32.95 25.03
C ILE A 335 18.75 -34.13 25.06
N ASN A 336 17.99 -34.26 26.15
CA ASN A 336 16.88 -35.21 26.23
C ASN A 336 15.59 -34.49 25.79
N PHE A 337 14.72 -35.21 25.10
CA PHE A 337 13.38 -34.74 24.74
C PHE A 337 12.39 -35.89 24.79
N ASN A 338 11.14 -35.59 25.13
CA ASN A 338 10.06 -36.56 25.21
C ASN A 338 9.20 -36.45 23.96
N ALA A 339 8.97 -37.56 23.27
CA ALA A 339 8.06 -37.62 22.14
C ALA A 339 6.92 -38.60 22.38
N ARG A 340 5.69 -38.16 22.07
CA ARG A 340 4.47 -38.96 22.21
C ARG A 340 4.18 -39.71 20.91
N ASP A 341 3.80 -40.98 21.01
CA ASP A 341 3.35 -41.76 19.85
C ASP A 341 1.82 -41.71 19.68
N PRO A 342 1.25 -42.21 18.57
CA PRO A 342 -0.20 -42.20 18.35
C PRO A 342 -1.03 -42.98 19.38
N THR A 343 -0.41 -43.85 20.17
CA THR A 343 -1.07 -44.57 21.28
C THR A 343 -1.10 -43.75 22.57
N GLY A 344 -0.56 -42.53 22.54
CA GLY A 344 -0.43 -41.66 23.71
C GLY A 344 0.78 -41.96 24.58
N ARG A 345 1.59 -42.97 24.24
CA ARG A 345 2.77 -43.37 25.03
C ARG A 345 3.91 -42.39 24.79
N VAL A 346 4.56 -41.97 25.89
CA VAL A 346 5.68 -41.03 25.86
C VAL A 346 7.00 -41.80 25.87
N TRP A 347 7.92 -41.39 24.98
CA TRP A 347 9.24 -41.97 24.80
C TRP A 347 10.31 -40.92 25.07
N GLU A 348 11.21 -41.20 26.03
CA GLU A 348 12.35 -40.34 26.29
C GLU A 348 13.49 -40.67 25.32
N PHE A 349 13.85 -39.68 24.51
CA PHE A 349 14.94 -39.75 23.55
C PHE A 349 16.07 -38.80 23.92
N LYS A 350 17.27 -39.12 23.45
CA LYS A 350 18.47 -38.30 23.63
C LYS A 350 19.08 -37.94 22.29
N LEU A 351 19.00 -36.69 21.90
CA LEU A 351 19.69 -36.16 20.72
C LEU A 351 21.12 -35.79 21.12
N ARG A 352 22.14 -36.32 20.44
CA ARG A 352 23.55 -35.95 20.67
C ARG A 352 24.34 -35.78 19.39
N THR A 353 25.31 -34.87 19.39
CA THR A 353 26.36 -34.80 18.37
C THR A 353 27.43 -35.86 18.65
N ARG A 354 27.91 -36.55 17.61
CA ARG A 354 28.98 -37.56 17.75
C ARG A 354 30.35 -36.88 17.87
N ASN A 355 31.19 -37.38 18.78
CA ASN A 355 32.62 -37.07 18.80
C ASN A 355 33.31 -37.99 17.80
N GLY A 356 33.95 -37.43 16.76
CA GLY A 356 34.64 -38.17 15.70
C GLY A 356 34.61 -37.44 14.34
N PRO A 357 35.19 -38.04 13.27
CA PRO A 357 35.22 -37.44 11.93
C PRO A 357 33.81 -37.22 11.33
N HIS A 358 32.82 -38.01 11.77
CA HIS A 358 31.42 -37.84 11.39
C HIS A 358 30.63 -37.12 12.49
N LYS A 359 30.55 -35.79 12.42
CA LYS A 359 29.86 -34.91 13.40
C LYS A 359 28.32 -34.96 13.33
N LYS A 360 27.73 -35.89 12.57
CA LYS A 360 26.27 -35.95 12.37
C LYS A 360 25.53 -36.29 13.68
N PRO A 361 24.50 -35.53 14.08
CA PRO A 361 23.72 -35.82 15.27
C PRO A 361 22.94 -37.13 15.14
N VAL A 362 22.72 -37.79 16.27
CA VAL A 362 21.97 -39.04 16.38
C VAL A 362 20.99 -38.99 17.55
N ILE A 363 19.84 -39.62 17.38
CA ILE A 363 18.84 -39.84 18.42
C ILE A 363 19.08 -41.24 19.04
N ARG A 364 19.30 -41.25 20.36
CA ARG A 364 19.56 -42.41 21.22
C ARG A 364 18.62 -42.38 22.43
N GLY A 365 18.95 -43.11 23.51
CA GLY A 365 18.07 -43.27 24.67
C GLY A 365 17.03 -44.36 24.39
N GLY A 366 15.75 -44.01 24.46
CA GLY A 366 14.63 -44.93 24.21
C GLY A 366 14.52 -45.51 22.79
N TRP A 367 15.34 -45.06 21.83
CA TRP A 367 15.24 -45.45 20.42
C TRP A 367 15.22 -46.97 20.17
N ARG A 368 16.12 -47.75 20.80
CA ARG A 368 16.14 -49.21 20.59
C ARG A 368 14.93 -49.91 21.21
N ALA A 369 14.37 -49.36 22.28
CA ALA A 369 13.14 -49.87 22.87
C ALA A 369 11.95 -49.57 21.96
N TYR A 370 11.88 -48.36 21.40
CA TYR A 370 10.87 -47.96 20.42
C TYR A 370 10.89 -48.89 19.19
N VAL A 371 12.08 -49.13 18.60
CA VAL A 371 12.26 -50.03 17.45
C VAL A 371 11.74 -51.44 17.75
N ARG A 372 12.09 -52.02 18.90
CA ARG A 372 11.67 -53.38 19.26
C ARG A 372 10.17 -53.48 19.50
N GLU A 373 9.62 -52.52 20.24
CA GLU A 373 8.22 -52.57 20.64
C GLU A 373 7.26 -52.29 19.48
N LYS A 374 7.59 -51.31 18.63
CA LYS A 374 6.78 -50.94 17.48
C LYS A 374 7.11 -51.79 16.24
N GLY A 375 8.04 -52.74 16.33
CA GLY A 375 8.35 -53.70 15.27
C GLY A 375 8.95 -53.08 14.00
N LEU A 376 9.71 -51.99 14.12
CA LEU A 376 10.23 -51.23 12.97
C LEU A 376 11.18 -52.08 12.11
N LYS A 377 11.02 -51.98 10.79
CA LYS A 377 11.82 -52.67 9.77
C LYS A 377 12.64 -51.68 8.94
N VAL A 378 13.67 -52.20 8.28
CA VAL A 378 14.43 -51.43 7.28
C VAL A 378 13.48 -51.07 6.15
N GLY A 379 13.45 -49.79 5.78
CA GLY A 379 12.54 -49.26 4.76
C GLY A 379 11.32 -48.54 5.31
N ASP A 380 10.94 -48.72 6.58
CA ASP A 380 9.87 -47.94 7.20
C ASP A 380 10.25 -46.46 7.26
N VAL A 381 9.27 -45.55 7.21
CA VAL A 381 9.50 -44.12 7.30
C VAL A 381 9.19 -43.63 8.71
N ILE A 382 10.22 -43.16 9.41
CA ILE A 382 10.05 -42.50 10.71
C ILE A 382 9.76 -41.02 10.51
N ILE A 383 8.77 -40.52 11.25
CA ILE A 383 8.41 -39.10 11.31
C ILE A 383 8.50 -38.63 12.76
N VAL A 384 9.24 -37.55 12.97
CA VAL A 384 9.29 -36.83 14.25
C VAL A 384 8.84 -35.40 13.99
N THR A 385 7.89 -34.91 14.77
CA THR A 385 7.37 -33.56 14.68
C THR A 385 7.46 -32.83 16.02
N MET A 386 7.51 -31.51 15.97
CA MET A 386 7.41 -30.61 17.11
C MET A 386 6.10 -29.86 16.98
N VAL A 387 5.37 -29.72 18.07
CA VAL A 387 4.19 -28.87 18.14
C VAL A 387 4.49 -27.77 19.14
N GLU A 388 4.36 -26.53 18.69
CA GLU A 388 4.41 -25.35 19.56
C GLU A 388 2.99 -24.88 19.81
N ASP A 389 2.62 -24.89 21.09
CA ASP A 389 1.31 -24.50 21.59
C ASP A 389 1.49 -23.28 22.51
N ALA A 390 0.67 -22.25 22.31
CA ALA A 390 0.79 -20.98 23.02
C ALA A 390 0.55 -21.12 24.54
N GLU A 391 -0.24 -22.11 24.97
CA GLU A 391 -0.57 -22.35 26.38
C GLU A 391 0.32 -23.44 27.01
N ASN A 392 0.66 -24.47 26.23
CA ASN A 392 1.31 -25.70 26.71
C ASN A 392 2.80 -25.82 26.35
N GLY A 393 3.34 -24.84 25.61
CA GLY A 393 4.73 -24.80 25.19
C GLY A 393 5.08 -25.83 24.11
N VAL A 394 6.34 -26.25 24.08
CA VAL A 394 6.85 -27.15 23.04
C VAL A 394 6.64 -28.62 23.42
N SER A 395 6.00 -29.37 22.51
CA SER A 395 5.86 -30.82 22.61
C SER A 395 6.39 -31.52 21.35
N TYR A 396 6.69 -32.82 21.43
CA TYR A 396 7.17 -33.60 20.28
C TYR A 396 6.30 -34.84 20.07
N ASN A 397 6.12 -35.23 18.81
CA ASN A 397 5.42 -36.45 18.42
C ASN A 397 6.32 -37.34 17.56
N ILE A 398 6.10 -38.66 17.64
CA ILE A 398 6.82 -39.66 16.85
C ILE A 398 5.84 -40.69 16.26
N ARG A 399 5.91 -40.90 14.95
CA ARG A 399 5.08 -41.89 14.24
C ARG A 399 5.87 -42.61 13.16
N VAL A 400 5.40 -43.81 12.80
CA VAL A 400 6.00 -44.67 11.78
C VAL A 400 4.98 -44.90 10.68
N GLU A 401 5.42 -44.73 9.43
CA GLU A 401 4.71 -45.18 8.24
C GLU A 401 5.40 -46.47 7.75
N PRO A 402 4.70 -47.62 7.74
CA PRO A 402 5.30 -48.89 7.35
C PRO A 402 5.65 -48.89 5.85
N ASN A 403 6.73 -49.60 5.48
CA ASN A 403 7.07 -49.78 4.08
C ASN A 403 6.07 -50.73 3.39
N LEU A 404 5.22 -50.19 2.51
CA LEU A 404 4.22 -50.97 1.77
C LEU A 404 4.82 -51.74 0.58
N GLU A 405 6.10 -51.52 0.23
CA GLU A 405 6.79 -52.22 -0.88
C GLU A 405 7.08 -53.72 -0.59
N LEU A 406 6.75 -54.22 0.60
CA LEU A 406 6.92 -55.63 1.00
C LEU A 406 5.60 -56.32 1.39
N ALA A 407 4.45 -55.75 1.01
CA ALA A 407 3.13 -56.30 1.28
C ALA A 407 2.51 -57.07 0.07
N ILE A 408 3.33 -57.51 -0.88
CA ILE A 408 2.93 -58.42 -1.97
C ILE A 408 3.57 -59.79 -1.74
#